data_AF-A0A7T8HHJ7-F1
#
_entry.id   AF-A0A7T8HHJ7-F1
#
_cell.length_a   1.000
_cell.length_b   1.000
_cell.length_c   1.000
_cell.angle_alpha   90.00
_cell.angle_beta   90.00
_cell.angle_gamma   90.00
#
_symmetry.space_group_name_H-M   'P 1'
#
loop_
_entity.id
_entity.type
_entity.pdbx_description
1 polymer ?
#
loop_
_entity_poly.entity_id
_entity_poly.type
_entity_poly.pdbx_seq_one_letter_code
_entity_poly.pdbx_strand_id
1 'polypeptide(L)' 'MAPEGLQPAPEVQASRIKEETDGSQLLRQLRRDLLALSPDEDLRHRGRVQGCYNMF' A
#
# COMPACT_ATOMS: atom_id res chain seq x y z
N MET A 1 -37.10 -13.01 14.07
CA MET A 1 -35.95 -12.85 15.00
C MET A 1 -34.78 -13.62 14.40
N ALA A 2 -33.76 -12.92 13.92
CA ALA A 2 -32.57 -13.51 13.31
C ALA A 2 -31.62 -14.02 14.41
N PRO A 3 -30.86 -15.11 14.19
CA PRO A 3 -30.02 -15.69 15.23
C PRO A 3 -28.76 -14.82 15.42
N GLU A 4 -28.54 -14.45 16.66
CA GLU A 4 -27.36 -13.72 17.13
C GLU A 4 -26.10 -14.57 16.91
N GLY A 5 -25.09 -14.01 16.20
CA GLY A 5 -23.69 -14.28 16.53
C GLY A 5 -22.97 -15.49 15.91
N LEU A 6 -23.23 -15.87 14.66
CA LEU A 6 -22.26 -16.69 13.91
C LEU A 6 -21.03 -15.84 13.58
N GLN A 7 -20.01 -15.88 14.44
CA GLN A 7 -18.69 -15.35 14.07
C GLN A 7 -18.20 -16.14 12.84
N PRO A 8 -17.80 -15.45 11.76
CA PRO A 8 -17.38 -16.14 10.55
C PRO A 8 -16.19 -17.03 10.86
N ALA A 9 -16.23 -18.28 10.36
CA ALA A 9 -15.15 -19.23 10.52
C ALA A 9 -13.81 -18.60 10.13
N PRO A 10 -12.70 -18.91 10.82
CA PRO A 10 -11.38 -18.31 10.55
C PRO A 10 -10.94 -18.44 9.08
N GLU A 11 -11.44 -19.45 8.36
CA GLU A 11 -11.23 -19.66 6.92
C GLU A 11 -11.83 -18.52 6.05
N VAL A 12 -12.94 -17.93 6.48
CA VAL A 12 -13.59 -16.77 5.83
C VAL A 12 -12.78 -15.50 6.09
N GLN A 13 -12.17 -15.36 7.27
CA GLN A 13 -11.25 -14.24 7.56
C GLN A 13 -9.95 -14.36 6.76
N ALA A 14 -9.39 -15.55 6.63
CA ALA A 14 -8.22 -15.80 5.78
C ALA A 14 -8.50 -15.55 4.29
N SER A 15 -9.74 -15.78 3.84
CA SER A 15 -10.18 -15.40 2.48
C SER A 15 -10.26 -13.89 2.28
N ARG A 16 -10.65 -13.13 3.32
CA ARG A 16 -10.70 -11.65 3.25
C ARG A 16 -9.31 -11.00 3.20
N ILE A 17 -8.29 -11.68 3.72
CA ILE A 17 -6.89 -11.21 3.64
C ILE A 17 -6.28 -11.48 2.25
N LYS A 18 -6.85 -12.41 1.46
CA LYS A 18 -6.40 -12.67 0.08
C LYS A 18 -6.79 -11.59 -0.93
N GLU A 19 -7.55 -10.56 -0.53
CA GLU A 19 -7.73 -9.32 -1.31
C GLU A 19 -6.51 -8.38 -1.26
N GLU A 20 -5.36 -8.82 -0.74
CA GLU A 20 -4.05 -8.16 -0.89
C GLU A 20 -3.45 -8.29 -2.31
N THR A 21 -4.30 -8.39 -3.32
CA THR A 21 -3.88 -8.45 -4.72
C THR A 21 -3.73 -7.04 -5.31
N ASP A 22 -4.46 -6.05 -4.80
CA ASP A 22 -4.43 -4.67 -5.33
C ASP A 22 -3.29 -3.83 -4.72
N GLY A 23 -3.12 -3.86 -3.40
CA GLY A 23 -2.04 -3.12 -2.71
C GLY A 23 -0.64 -3.58 -3.12
N SER A 24 -0.45 -4.89 -3.31
CA SER A 24 0.84 -5.44 -3.76
C SER A 24 1.14 -5.14 -5.23
N GLN A 25 0.12 -4.95 -6.06
CA GLN A 25 0.26 -4.49 -7.44
C GLN A 25 0.59 -2.99 -7.47
N LEU A 26 -0.11 -2.18 -6.67
CA LEU A 26 0.16 -0.75 -6.52
C LEU A 26 1.60 -0.49 -6.05
N LEU A 27 2.08 -1.22 -5.04
CA LEU A 27 3.47 -1.12 -4.58
C LEU A 27 4.48 -1.53 -5.66
N ARG A 28 4.17 -2.55 -6.47
CA ARG A 28 5.02 -2.95 -7.59
C ARG A 28 5.04 -1.88 -8.70
N GLN A 29 3.90 -1.26 -8.98
CA GLN A 29 3.80 -0.17 -9.94
C GLN A 29 4.58 1.06 -9.46
N LEU A 30 4.31 1.53 -8.24
CA LEU A 30 5.04 2.65 -7.63
C LEU A 30 6.55 2.42 -7.62
N ARG A 31 7.00 1.20 -7.32
CA ARG A 31 8.41 0.85 -7.37
C ARG A 31 8.98 0.95 -8.80
N ARG A 32 8.24 0.53 -9.82
CA ARG A 32 8.67 0.69 -11.22
C ARG A 32 8.74 2.16 -11.61
N ASP A 33 7.74 2.94 -11.24
CA ASP A 33 7.68 4.37 -11.56
C ASP A 33 8.83 5.13 -10.88
N LEU A 34 9.16 4.80 -9.63
CA LEU A 34 10.33 5.34 -8.92
C LEU A 34 11.66 4.97 -9.60
N LEU A 35 11.78 3.74 -10.12
CA LEU A 35 12.99 3.31 -10.84
C LEU A 35 13.08 3.89 -12.26
N ALA A 36 11.94 4.33 -12.82
CA ALA A 36 11.87 4.97 -14.13
C ALA A 36 12.11 6.49 -14.08
N LEU A 37 12.24 7.07 -12.88
CA LEU A 37 12.55 8.49 -12.72
C LEU A 37 13.92 8.81 -13.32
N SER A 38 14.00 9.94 -14.02
CA SER A 38 15.29 10.50 -14.40
C SER A 38 16.07 10.95 -13.15
N PRO A 39 17.42 11.04 -13.21
CA PRO A 39 18.23 11.48 -12.06
C PRO A 39 17.81 12.83 -11.48
N ASP A 40 17.34 13.74 -12.34
CA ASP A 40 16.84 15.07 -11.95
C ASP A 40 15.48 15.00 -11.24
N GLU A 41 14.60 14.09 -11.66
CA GLU A 41 13.32 13.82 -10.98
C GLU A 41 13.50 13.10 -9.65
N ASP A 42 14.42 12.14 -9.56
CA ASP A 42 14.76 11.46 -8.29
C ASP A 42 15.33 12.48 -7.29
N LEU A 43 16.21 13.38 -7.73
CA LEU A 43 16.78 14.43 -6.89
C LEU A 43 15.69 15.39 -6.35
N ARG A 44 14.76 15.81 -7.22
CA ARG A 44 13.59 16.61 -6.81
C ARG A 44 12.67 15.85 -5.85
N HIS A 45 12.43 14.56 -6.09
CA HIS A 45 11.62 13.72 -5.21
C HIS A 45 12.24 13.61 -3.82
N ARG A 46 13.55 13.31 -3.74
CA ARG A 46 14.31 13.27 -2.48
C ARG A 46 14.31 14.60 -1.74
N GLY A 47 14.50 15.72 -2.45
CA GLY A 47 14.44 17.06 -1.86
C GLY A 47 13.08 17.38 -1.24
N ARG A 48 11.97 17.00 -1.90
CA ARG A 48 10.63 17.13 -1.35
C ARG A 48 10.41 16.24 -0.12
N VAL A 49 10.83 14.98 -0.19
CA VAL A 49 10.71 14.03 0.92
C VAL A 49 11.50 14.53 2.15
N GLN A 50 12.73 15.00 1.95
CA GLN A 50 13.54 15.58 3.02
C GLN A 50 12.90 16.83 3.63
N GLY A 51 12.30 17.69 2.80
CA GLY A 51 11.55 18.86 3.27
C GLY A 51 10.35 18.50 4.13
N CYS A 52 9.65 17.40 3.81
CA CYS A 52 8.55 16.89 4.64
C CYS A 52 9.04 16.35 6.00
N TYR A 53 10.19 15.69 6.03
CA TYR A 53 10.77 15.19 7.30
C TYR A 53 11.28 16.30 8.22
N ASN A 54 11.68 17.45 7.66
CA ASN A 54 12.15 18.60 8.45
C ASN A 54 11.00 19.50 8.97
N MET A 55 9.73 19.16 8.68
CA MET A 55 8.55 19.88 9.21
C MET A 55 7.97 19.23 10.48
N PHE A 56 8.60 18.18 11.01
CA PHE A 56 8.33 17.56 12.31
C PHE A 56 9.55 17.67 13.21
#